data_AF-A0A7V9T0V8-F1
#
_entry.id   AF-A0A7V9T0V8-F1
#
_cell.length_a   1.000
_cell.length_b   1.000
_cell.length_c   1.000
_cell.angle_alpha   90.00
_cell.angle_beta   90.00
_cell.angle_gamma   90.00
#
_symmetry.space_group_name_H-M   'P 1'
#
loop_
_entity.id
_entity.type
_entity.pdbx_description
1 polymer ?
#
loop_
_entity_poly.entity_id
_entity_poly.type
_entity_poly.pdbx_seq_one_letter_code
_entity_poly.pdbx_strand_id
1 'polypeptide(L)' 'MPALAYSYADAGKLLGKGPSTISRLVAEGRMHAIGRGSGKRIPATELDRYISEELSGAAS' A
#
# COMPACT_ATOMS: atom_id res chain seq x y z
N MET A 1 12.17 -7.92 13.29
CA MET A 1 12.50 -7.12 12.09
C MET A 1 11.20 -6.78 11.39
N PRO A 2 10.94 -5.52 10.98
CA PRO A 2 9.75 -5.19 10.21
C PRO A 2 9.72 -5.98 8.89
N ALA A 3 8.52 -6.31 8.41
CA ALA A 3 8.36 -7.02 7.14
C ALA A 3 8.80 -6.13 5.97
N LEU A 4 9.58 -6.67 5.04
CA LEU A 4 10.04 -5.92 3.86
C LEU A 4 8.90 -5.59 2.88
N ALA A 5 7.83 -6.40 2.90
CA ALA A 5 6.63 -6.17 2.10
C ALA A 5 5.39 -6.80 2.75
N TYR A 6 4.22 -6.21 2.48
CA TYR A 6 2.96 -6.53 3.12
C TYR A 6 1.96 -7.12 2.13
N SER A 7 1.12 -8.05 2.58
CA SER A 7 -0.07 -8.44 1.81
C SER A 7 -1.02 -7.26 1.64
N TYR A 8 -1.94 -7.31 0.68
CA TYR A 8 -2.94 -6.25 0.55
C TYR A 8 -3.85 -6.16 1.80
N ALA A 9 -4.07 -7.29 2.48
CA ALA A 9 -4.81 -7.31 3.73
C ALA A 9 -4.05 -6.58 4.85
N ASP A 10 -2.76 -6.82 4.99
CA ASP A 10 -1.96 -6.20 6.06
C ASP A 10 -1.65 -4.73 5.76
N ALA A 11 -1.36 -4.40 4.50
CA ALA A 11 -1.26 -3.01 4.03
C ALA A 11 -2.57 -2.24 4.29
N GLY A 12 -3.72 -2.88 4.04
CA GLY A 12 -5.03 -2.31 4.33
C GLY A 12 -5.22 -2.01 5.82
N LYS A 13 -4.88 -2.95 6.70
CA LYS A 13 -4.95 -2.72 8.16
C LYS A 13 -4.11 -1.52 8.60
N LEU A 14 -2.89 -1.39 8.06
CA LEU A 14 -2.00 -0.26 8.39
C LEU A 14 -2.57 1.09 7.95
N LEU A 15 -3.24 1.13 6.79
CA LEU A 15 -3.81 2.34 6.23
C LEU A 15 -5.26 2.60 6.68
N GLY A 16 -5.86 1.71 7.47
CA GLY A 16 -7.30 1.77 7.79
C GLY A 16 -8.21 1.61 6.55
N LYS A 17 -7.74 0.88 5.53
CA LYS A 17 -8.45 0.67 4.24
C LYS A 17 -8.72 -0.82 4.01
N GLY A 18 -9.76 -1.14 3.23
CA GLY A 18 -10.04 -2.52 2.83
C GLY A 18 -8.98 -3.06 1.84
N PRO A 19 -8.74 -4.39 1.78
CA PRO A 19 -7.80 -5.00 0.84
C PRO A 19 -8.18 -4.73 -0.63
N SER A 20 -9.48 -4.58 -0.94
CA SER A 20 -9.97 -4.19 -2.26
C SER A 20 -9.54 -2.77 -2.64
N THR A 21 -9.52 -1.84 -1.67
CA THR A 21 -9.02 -0.48 -1.87
C THR A 21 -7.54 -0.50 -2.21
N ILE A 22 -6.74 -1.29 -1.50
CA ILE A 22 -5.31 -1.45 -1.82
C ILE A 22 -5.12 -2.01 -3.24
N SER A 23 -5.90 -3.04 -3.59
CA SER A 23 -5.89 -3.59 -4.94
C SER A 23 -6.23 -2.55 -6.01
N ARG A 24 -7.20 -1.69 -5.74
CA ARG A 24 -7.60 -0.60 -6.64
C ARG A 24 -6.50 0.44 -6.78
N LEU A 25 -5.87 0.87 -5.68
CA LEU A 25 -4.74 1.82 -5.72
C LEU A 25 -3.58 1.28 -6.57
N VAL A 26 -3.31 -0.02 -6.48
CA VAL A 26 -2.30 -0.66 -7.35
C VAL A 26 -2.75 -0.72 -8.80
N ALA A 27 -4.02 -1.05 -9.08
CA ALA A 27 -4.56 -1.09 -10.44
C ALA A 27 -4.57 0.30 -11.10
N GLU A 28 -4.79 1.35 -10.33
CA GLU A 28 -4.76 2.75 -10.76
C GLU A 28 -3.34 3.32 -10.90
N GLY A 29 -2.30 2.55 -10.56
CA GLY A 29 -0.90 3.00 -10.58
C GLY A 29 -0.54 3.97 -9.45
N ARG A 30 -1.41 4.15 -8.45
CA ARG A 30 -1.18 5.01 -7.28
C ARG A 30 -0.30 4.35 -6.22
N MET A 31 -0.20 3.02 -6.23
CA MET A 31 0.71 2.24 -5.39
C MET A 31 1.43 1.17 -6.21
N HIS A 32 2.70 0.92 -5.90
CA HIS A 32 3.48 -0.15 -6.50
C HIS A 32 3.40 -1.45 -5.68
N ALA A 33 3.22 -2.57 -6.37
CA ALA A 33 3.25 -3.91 -5.78
C ALA A 33 4.28 -4.77 -6.49
N ILE A 34 5.01 -5.58 -5.72
CA ILE A 34 5.96 -6.58 -6.22
C ILE A 34 5.32 -7.98 -6.20
N GLY A 35 5.81 -8.87 -7.06
CA GLY A 35 5.32 -10.26 -7.17
C GLY A 35 4.23 -10.46 -8.23
N ARG A 36 3.66 -11.68 -8.29
CA ARG A 36 2.67 -12.09 -9.29
C ARG A 36 1.46 -12.76 -8.65
N GLY A 37 0.29 -12.61 -9.28
CA GLY A 37 -0.96 -13.23 -8.85
C GLY A 37 -1.31 -12.94 -7.38
N SER A 38 -1.70 -13.98 -6.64
CA SER A 38 -2.00 -13.94 -5.20
C SER A 38 -0.77 -13.64 -4.32
N GLY A 39 0.44 -13.76 -4.87
CA GLY A 39 1.70 -13.43 -4.22
C GLY A 39 2.08 -11.96 -4.29
N LYS A 40 1.22 -11.07 -4.81
CA LYS A 40 1.49 -9.63 -4.82
C LYS A 40 1.62 -9.08 -3.39
N ARG A 41 2.62 -8.22 -3.18
CA ARG A 41 2.92 -7.57 -1.91
C ARG A 41 3.28 -6.09 -2.12
N ILE A 42 2.92 -5.25 -1.16
CA ILE A 42 3.27 -3.83 -1.14
C ILE A 42 4.59 -3.67 -0.37
N PRO A 43 5.67 -3.14 -0.98
CA PRO A 43 6.90 -2.85 -0.27
C PRO A 43 6.66 -1.89 0.91
N ALA A 44 7.40 -2.05 2.01
CA ALA A 44 7.27 -1.15 3.17
C ALA A 44 7.51 0.32 2.78
N THR A 45 8.54 0.58 1.98
CA THR A 45 8.88 1.92 1.47
C THR A 45 7.75 2.57 0.67
N GLU A 46 6.94 1.75 -0.01
CA GLU A 46 5.81 2.23 -0.81
C GLU A 46 4.63 2.63 0.06
N LEU A 47 4.40 1.91 1.17
CA LEU A 47 3.43 2.32 2.18
C LEU A 47 3.83 3.64 2.83
N ASP A 48 5.11 3.78 3.20
CA ASP A 48 5.62 5.01 3.81
C ASP A 48 5.51 6.21 2.87
N ARG A 49 5.80 6.03 1.57
CA ARG A 49 5.59 7.04 0.53
C ARG A 49 4.12 7.47 0.46
N TYR A 50 3.21 6.50 0.37
CA TYR A 50 1.77 6.77 0.26
C TYR A 50 1.23 7.52 1.49
N ILE A 51 1.63 7.11 2.70
CA ILE A 51 1.25 7.81 3.95
C ILE A 51 1.75 9.26 3.94
N SER A 52 3.01 9.45 3.53
CA SER A 52 3.63 10.79 3.48
C SER A 52 2.90 11.72 2.49
N GLU A 53 2.47 11.20 1.34
CA GLU A 53 1.71 11.95 0.34
C GLU A 53 0.31 12.32 0.83
N GLU A 54 -0.42 11.39 1.47
CA GLU A 54 -1.76 11.67 2.00
C GLU A 54 -1.70 12.71 3.13
N LEU A 55 -0.69 12.65 4.00
CA LEU A 55 -0.49 13.65 5.05
C LEU A 55 -0.14 15.03 4.48
N SER A 56 0.66 15.08 3.40
CA SER A 56 1.04 16.34 2.75
C SER A 56 -0.13 16.96 1.98
N GLY A 57 -0.94 16.14 1.30
CA GLY A 57 -2.14 16.60 0.58
C GLY A 57 -3.31 16.98 1.48
N ALA A 58 -3.37 16.48 2.71
CA ALA A 58 -4.35 16.91 3.71
C ALA A 58 -4.01 18.27 4.36
N ALA A 59 -2.78 18.75 4.21
CA ALA A 59 -2.30 20.00 4.79
C ALA A 59 -2.44 21.22 3.85
N SER A 60 -3.00 21.02 2.66
CA SER A 60 -3.29 22.03 1.63
C SER A 60 -4.78 22.22 1.43
#